data_AF-A0AAD8P174-F1
#
_entry.id   AF-A0AAD8P174-F1
#
_cell.length_a   1.000
_cell.length_b   1.000
_cell.length_c   1.000
_cell.angle_alpha   90.00
_cell.angle_beta   90.00
_cell.angle_gamma   90.00
#
_symmetry.space_group_name_H-M   'P 1'
#
loop_
_entity.id
_entity.type
_entity.pdbx_description
1 polymer ?
#
loop_
_entity_poly.entity_id
_entity_poly.type
_entity_poly.pdbx_seq_one_letter_code
_entity_poly.pdbx_strand_id
1 'polypeptide(L)'
;MSVLERFLLVLVLCICLKRSEGGGRRFEHWVSGIEAAVTTYETIVVDQSGEGNYTTIQSAIDAIPSDNLHWICIYVKTGIYNEQIKIPYDKPRIYLKGGGKRKTYVVSSSHNSIETDATFISQADEIVVKSITFINSYNYPLGSNGNPIMPAVAAKISGDKSAFYRCGFMGVQDTLWDDAGRHYFKLCSIRGAVDFIMGSGQSIYERCTISVIAGFLSPQPGFITAQSRDAAVDPNGFVFKDCNVIGNGTTYLGRPWRGHARVLFYNSTLSDIVVPQGWLDGDFIGTTMNDLVFAEDKCRGDGSDTSRRAWWESRLSMDEIRRLTSMSYIDEEGWIKYQAFNMLP
;
A
#
# COMPACT_ATOMS: atom_id res chain seq x y z
N MET A 1 -19.13 -29.52 19.89
CA MET A 1 -18.82 -30.37 18.71
C MET A 1 -20.03 -30.30 17.78
N SER A 2 -20.17 -29.22 17.00
CA SER A 2 -19.52 -28.93 15.71
C SER A 2 -20.08 -29.78 14.57
N VAL A 3 -21.07 -29.19 13.90
CA VAL A 3 -21.45 -29.49 12.52
C VAL A 3 -20.29 -28.99 11.65
N LEU A 4 -19.30 -29.88 11.45
CA LEU A 4 -18.10 -29.64 10.67
C LEU A 4 -18.04 -30.72 9.59
N GLU A 5 -18.95 -30.61 8.61
CA GLU A 5 -18.90 -31.38 7.37
C GLU A 5 -19.18 -30.43 6.21
N ARG A 6 -18.10 -29.86 5.70
CA ARG A 6 -17.85 -29.43 4.32
C ARG A 6 -16.47 -28.78 4.36
N PHE A 7 -15.46 -29.50 3.90
CA PHE A 7 -14.50 -29.05 2.88
C PHE A 7 -13.41 -30.11 2.72
N LEU A 8 -13.20 -30.43 1.45
CA LEU A 8 -12.30 -31.37 0.81
C LEU A 8 -11.01 -31.71 1.58
N LEU A 9 -10.80 -33.00 1.81
CA LEU A 9 -9.57 -33.60 2.32
C LEU A 9 -8.37 -33.32 1.38
N VAL A 10 -7.25 -32.85 1.96
CA VAL A 10 -5.91 -33.12 1.44
C VAL A 10 -5.28 -34.14 2.38
N LEU A 11 -5.20 -35.39 1.94
CA LEU A 11 -4.63 -36.50 2.72
C LEU A 11 -3.32 -36.92 2.05
N VAL A 12 -2.19 -36.49 2.61
CA VAL A 12 -0.86 -37.01 2.23
C VAL A 12 -0.57 -38.24 3.10
N LEU A 13 -0.75 -39.42 2.52
CA LEU A 13 -0.39 -40.71 3.11
C LEU A 13 1.13 -40.91 3.02
N CYS A 14 1.83 -40.95 4.16
CA CYS A 14 3.15 -41.57 4.25
C CYS A 14 3.00 -43.00 4.79
N ILE A 15 3.05 -44.00 3.91
CA ILE A 15 3.21 -45.41 4.30
C ILE A 15 4.71 -45.72 4.38
N CYS A 16 5.23 -45.91 5.59
CA CYS A 16 6.53 -46.55 5.81
C CYS A 16 6.37 -48.07 5.85
N LEU A 17 6.79 -48.77 4.79
CA LEU A 17 7.19 -50.17 4.88
C LEU A 17 8.40 -50.41 3.98
N LYS A 18 9.56 -50.70 4.60
CA LYS A 18 10.36 -51.90 4.29
C LYS A 18 11.58 -52.02 5.19
N ARG A 19 11.72 -53.19 5.82
CA ARG A 19 12.98 -53.71 6.32
C ARG A 19 13.54 -54.62 5.23
N SER A 20 14.71 -54.28 4.70
CA SER A 20 15.55 -55.18 3.91
C SER A 20 17.00 -54.79 4.17
N GLU A 21 17.72 -55.70 4.82
CA GLU A 21 19.17 -55.64 5.00
C GLU A 21 19.87 -55.86 3.66
N GLY A 22 20.98 -55.14 3.42
CA GLY A 22 21.97 -55.53 2.41
C GLY A 22 22.33 -54.45 1.37
N GLY A 23 23.44 -53.75 1.63
CA GLY A 23 24.46 -53.42 0.63
C GLY A 23 24.18 -52.34 -0.43
N GLY A 24 24.80 -51.16 -0.25
CA GLY A 24 25.04 -50.20 -1.33
C GLY A 24 24.87 -48.74 -0.92
N ARG A 25 25.97 -47.98 -0.80
CA ARG A 25 25.92 -46.54 -0.51
C ARG A 25 25.44 -45.77 -1.75
N ARG A 26 24.27 -45.14 -1.65
CA ARG A 26 23.81 -44.05 -2.53
C ARG A 26 23.14 -43.01 -1.65
N PHE A 27 23.75 -41.82 -1.56
CA PHE A 27 23.15 -40.67 -0.89
C PHE A 27 22.04 -40.12 -1.80
N GLU A 28 20.78 -40.42 -1.48
CA GLU A 28 19.64 -39.73 -2.06
C GLU A 28 19.28 -38.53 -1.19
N HIS A 29 19.47 -37.33 -1.73
CA HIS A 29 18.95 -36.10 -1.16
C HIS A 29 17.42 -36.12 -1.27
N TRP A 30 16.73 -36.36 -0.15
CA TRP A 30 15.30 -36.16 -0.06
C TRP A 30 15.01 -34.69 0.22
N VAL A 31 14.74 -33.92 -0.83
CA VAL A 31 14.09 -32.61 -0.68
C VAL A 31 12.59 -32.86 -0.50
N SER A 32 12.10 -32.70 0.73
CA SER A 32 10.66 -32.67 0.99
C SER A 32 10.08 -31.40 0.34
N GLY A 33 9.58 -31.54 -0.88
CA GLY A 33 8.88 -30.48 -1.59
C GLY A 33 7.54 -30.21 -0.93
N ILE A 34 7.40 -29.06 -0.29
CA ILE A 34 6.09 -28.42 -0.12
C ILE A 34 5.77 -27.86 -1.51
N GLU A 35 5.00 -28.59 -2.32
CA GLU A 35 4.38 -27.99 -3.50
C GLU A 35 3.39 -26.95 -3.00
N ALA A 36 3.76 -25.67 -3.10
CA ALA A 36 2.83 -24.58 -2.95
C ALA A 36 1.72 -24.80 -3.97
N ALA A 37 0.48 -24.96 -3.49
CA ALA A 37 -0.69 -25.03 -4.36
C ALA A 37 -0.63 -23.84 -5.34
N VAL A 38 -0.48 -24.14 -6.63
CA VAL A 38 -0.48 -23.11 -7.67
C VAL A 38 -1.91 -22.59 -7.74
N THR A 39 -2.16 -21.41 -7.18
CA THR A 39 -3.43 -20.71 -7.38
C THR A 39 -3.60 -20.46 -8.87
N THR A 40 -4.47 -21.22 -9.54
CA THR A 40 -4.82 -21.00 -10.93
C THR A 40 -5.94 -19.97 -10.99
N TYR A 41 -5.68 -18.84 -11.65
CA TYR A 41 -6.66 -17.79 -11.91
C TYR A 41 -6.74 -17.51 -13.42
N GLU A 42 -7.91 -17.07 -13.89
CA GLU A 42 -8.07 -16.59 -15.26
C GLU A 42 -7.17 -15.36 -15.50
N THR A 43 -6.61 -15.22 -16.70
CA THR A 43 -5.79 -14.06 -17.05
C THR A 43 -6.37 -13.34 -18.27
N ILE A 44 -6.75 -12.08 -18.07
CA ILE A 44 -7.14 -11.13 -19.12
C ILE A 44 -5.92 -10.28 -19.46
N VAL A 45 -5.51 -10.24 -20.72
CA VAL A 45 -4.36 -9.45 -21.19
C VAL A 45 -4.82 -8.10 -21.74
N VAL A 46 -4.23 -7.03 -21.24
CA VAL A 46 -4.41 -5.67 -21.76
C VAL A 46 -3.18 -5.25 -22.55
N ASP A 47 -3.38 -4.92 -23.83
CA ASP A 47 -2.32 -4.51 -24.75
C ASP A 47 -2.78 -3.39 -25.69
N GLN A 48 -2.13 -2.22 -25.62
CA GLN A 48 -2.47 -1.06 -26.45
C GLN A 48 -2.24 -1.32 -27.95
N SER A 49 -1.47 -2.33 -28.34
CA SER A 49 -1.28 -2.68 -29.75
C SER A 49 -2.43 -3.50 -30.36
N GLY A 50 -3.38 -3.98 -29.53
CA GLY A 50 -4.49 -4.83 -29.97
C GLY A 50 -4.20 -6.34 -29.94
N GLU A 51 -3.00 -6.77 -29.53
CA GLU A 51 -2.60 -8.18 -29.44
C GLU A 51 -2.99 -8.83 -28.08
N GLY A 52 -3.88 -8.19 -27.33
CA GLY A 52 -4.43 -8.65 -26.05
C GLY A 52 -5.94 -8.88 -26.14
N ASN A 53 -6.55 -9.25 -25.01
CA ASN A 53 -8.01 -9.35 -24.92
C ASN A 53 -8.68 -7.96 -25.00
N TYR A 54 -8.03 -6.94 -24.43
CA TYR A 54 -8.50 -5.55 -24.40
C TYR A 54 -7.35 -4.58 -24.71
N THR A 55 -7.67 -3.40 -25.21
CA THR A 55 -6.70 -2.33 -25.47
C THR A 55 -6.57 -1.32 -24.32
N THR A 56 -7.59 -1.26 -23.44
CA THR A 56 -7.62 -0.37 -22.27
C THR A 56 -7.76 -1.17 -20.98
N ILE A 57 -7.30 -0.60 -19.87
CA ILE A 57 -7.39 -1.25 -18.55
C ILE A 57 -8.84 -1.23 -18.08
N GLN A 58 -9.55 -0.12 -18.26
CA GLN A 58 -10.94 -0.01 -17.81
C GLN A 58 -11.85 -1.03 -18.51
N SER A 59 -11.70 -1.26 -19.81
CA SER A 59 -12.54 -2.25 -20.52
C SER A 59 -12.33 -3.68 -20.03
N ALA A 60 -11.11 -4.03 -19.61
CA ALA A 60 -10.84 -5.33 -18.97
C ALA A 60 -11.49 -5.44 -17.59
N ILE A 61 -11.52 -4.36 -16.81
CA ILE A 61 -12.24 -4.31 -15.52
C ILE A 61 -13.75 -4.42 -15.76
N ASP A 62 -14.29 -3.71 -16.76
CA ASP A 62 -15.72 -3.69 -17.09
C ASP A 62 -16.24 -5.06 -17.51
N ALA A 63 -15.39 -5.87 -18.15
CA ALA A 63 -15.73 -7.23 -18.60
C ALA A 63 -15.88 -8.26 -17.47
N ILE A 64 -15.28 -8.01 -16.30
CA ILE A 64 -15.42 -8.91 -15.15
C ILE A 64 -16.85 -8.81 -14.61
N PRO A 65 -17.58 -9.93 -14.42
CA PRO A 65 -18.93 -9.89 -13.87
C PRO A 65 -18.98 -9.25 -12.48
N SER A 66 -20.08 -8.56 -12.17
CA SER A 66 -20.42 -8.15 -10.81
C SER A 66 -20.49 -9.37 -9.87
N ASP A 67 -20.26 -9.11 -8.58
CA ASP A 67 -20.23 -10.10 -7.49
C ASP A 67 -19.19 -11.21 -7.72
N ASN A 68 -18.05 -10.85 -8.31
CA ASN A 68 -16.99 -11.80 -8.67
C ASN A 68 -16.49 -12.64 -7.48
N LEU A 69 -16.56 -13.96 -7.59
CA LEU A 69 -16.18 -14.88 -6.51
C LEU A 69 -14.77 -15.49 -6.66
N HIS A 70 -14.08 -15.22 -7.76
CA HIS A 70 -12.83 -15.90 -8.09
C HIS A 70 -11.72 -14.90 -8.41
N TRP A 71 -10.47 -15.25 -8.13
CA TRP A 71 -9.34 -14.42 -8.54
C TRP A 71 -9.27 -14.33 -10.08
N ILE A 72 -9.23 -13.11 -10.60
CA ILE A 72 -8.99 -12.82 -12.03
C ILE A 72 -7.78 -11.91 -12.14
N CYS A 73 -6.79 -12.33 -12.92
CA CYS A 73 -5.62 -11.51 -13.20
C CYS A 73 -5.86 -10.64 -14.43
N ILE A 74 -5.77 -9.33 -14.28
CA ILE A 74 -5.64 -8.41 -15.40
C ILE A 74 -4.15 -8.14 -15.60
N TYR A 75 -3.55 -8.76 -16.61
CA TYR A 75 -2.16 -8.53 -16.97
C TYR A 75 -2.04 -7.39 -17.98
N VAL A 76 -1.49 -6.26 -17.51
CA VAL A 76 -1.28 -5.05 -18.29
C VAL A 76 0.14 -5.05 -18.86
N LYS A 77 0.28 -5.07 -20.18
CA LYS A 77 1.58 -5.00 -20.84
C LYS A 77 2.28 -3.66 -20.54
N THR A 78 3.55 -3.57 -20.93
CA THR A 78 4.35 -2.35 -20.75
C THR A 78 3.83 -1.24 -21.65
N GLY A 79 3.69 -0.03 -21.12
CA GLY A 79 3.08 1.08 -21.84
C GLY A 79 2.69 2.23 -20.92
N ILE A 80 2.22 3.32 -21.53
CA ILE A 80 1.62 4.46 -20.83
C ILE A 80 0.13 4.46 -21.19
N TYR A 81 -0.69 4.15 -20.21
CA TYR A 81 -2.14 4.08 -20.30
C TYR A 81 -2.71 5.41 -19.80
N ASN A 82 -3.12 6.28 -20.73
CA ASN A 82 -3.74 7.56 -20.40
C ASN A 82 -5.23 7.34 -20.11
N GLU A 83 -5.51 6.86 -18.91
CA GLU A 83 -6.84 6.44 -18.46
C GLU A 83 -7.04 6.87 -17.01
N GLN A 84 -8.28 7.21 -16.67
CA GLN A 84 -8.75 7.07 -15.30
C GLN A 84 -9.36 5.68 -15.18
N ILE A 85 -8.93 4.92 -14.16
CA ILE A 85 -9.42 3.55 -13.95
C ILE A 85 -10.10 3.41 -12.59
N LYS A 86 -11.19 2.66 -12.57
CA LYS A 86 -11.99 2.39 -11.37
C LYS A 86 -12.31 0.91 -11.29
N ILE A 87 -11.96 0.29 -10.16
CA ILE A 87 -12.46 -1.02 -9.73
C ILE A 87 -13.67 -0.76 -8.83
N PRO A 88 -14.91 -0.99 -9.31
CA PRO A 88 -16.12 -0.74 -8.53
C PRO A 88 -16.29 -1.79 -7.42
N TYR A 89 -17.05 -1.47 -6.37
CA TYR A 89 -17.16 -2.27 -5.14
C TYR A 89 -17.63 -3.73 -5.37
N ASP A 90 -18.42 -3.96 -6.42
CA ASP A 90 -19.00 -5.25 -6.78
C ASP A 90 -18.02 -6.14 -7.57
N LYS A 91 -16.75 -5.74 -7.74
CA LYS A 91 -15.73 -6.52 -8.46
C LYS A 91 -14.52 -6.88 -7.58
N PRO A 92 -14.69 -7.64 -6.48
CA PRO A 92 -13.58 -8.06 -5.64
C PRO A 92 -12.70 -9.10 -6.34
N ARG A 93 -11.56 -9.42 -5.72
CA ARG A 93 -10.63 -10.47 -6.19
C ARG A 93 -10.04 -10.21 -7.58
N ILE A 94 -9.79 -8.95 -7.92
CA ILE A 94 -9.00 -8.58 -9.09
C ILE A 94 -7.51 -8.51 -8.70
N TYR A 95 -6.69 -9.22 -9.47
CA TYR A 95 -5.25 -9.09 -9.46
C TYR A 95 -4.78 -8.25 -10.65
N LEU A 96 -4.58 -6.95 -10.45
CA LEU A 96 -4.07 -6.03 -11.47
C LEU A 96 -2.53 -6.08 -11.51
N LYS A 97 -1.97 -6.63 -12.59
CA LYS A 97 -0.53 -6.88 -12.71
C LYS A 97 0.06 -6.15 -13.92
N GLY A 98 0.92 -5.17 -13.69
CA GLY A 98 1.71 -4.55 -14.75
C GLY A 98 2.94 -5.38 -15.16
N GLY A 99 3.44 -5.13 -16.36
CA GLY A 99 4.71 -5.67 -16.89
C GLY A 99 5.97 -5.18 -16.15
N GLY A 100 5.84 -4.23 -15.23
CA GLY A 100 6.92 -3.74 -14.37
C GLY A 100 6.67 -2.34 -13.83
N LYS A 101 7.01 -2.08 -12.56
CA LYS A 101 6.80 -0.76 -11.89
C LYS A 101 7.30 0.42 -12.72
N ARG A 102 8.43 0.26 -13.43
CA ARG A 102 9.08 1.30 -14.25
C ARG A 102 8.83 1.12 -15.76
N LYS A 103 7.78 0.38 -16.13
CA LYS A 103 7.47 0.01 -17.52
C LYS A 103 5.99 0.10 -17.85
N THR A 104 5.12 -0.03 -16.85
CA THR A 104 3.67 0.12 -17.00
C THR A 104 3.19 1.28 -16.13
N TYR A 105 2.61 2.28 -16.77
CA TYR A 105 2.15 3.52 -16.14
C TYR A 105 0.68 3.76 -16.48
N VAL A 106 -0.11 4.17 -15.50
CA VAL A 106 -1.45 4.71 -15.69
C VAL A 106 -1.42 6.18 -15.32
N VAL A 107 -1.89 7.04 -16.22
CA VAL A 107 -1.74 8.49 -16.11
C VAL A 107 -3.07 9.18 -16.38
N SER A 108 -3.46 10.07 -15.47
CA SER A 108 -4.57 11.02 -15.64
C SER A 108 -4.16 12.37 -15.06
N SER A 109 -4.86 13.45 -15.40
CA SER A 109 -4.57 14.81 -14.93
C SER A 109 -5.80 15.49 -14.31
N SER A 110 -6.80 14.72 -13.89
CA SER A 110 -8.04 15.24 -13.27
C SER A 110 -7.79 15.71 -11.83
N HIS A 111 -8.48 16.79 -11.41
CA HIS A 111 -8.26 17.42 -10.09
C HIS A 111 -9.48 18.16 -9.50
N ASN A 112 -10.63 18.19 -10.19
CA ASN A 112 -11.77 19.03 -9.79
C ASN A 112 -12.46 18.48 -8.53
N SER A 113 -12.51 17.16 -8.40
CA SER A 113 -13.12 16.45 -7.26
C SER A 113 -12.17 15.37 -6.77
N ILE A 114 -11.59 15.57 -5.58
CA ILE A 114 -10.69 14.59 -4.96
C ILE A 114 -11.33 13.19 -4.84
N GLU A 115 -12.67 13.14 -4.72
CA GLU A 115 -13.45 11.91 -4.52
C GLU A 115 -13.54 11.04 -5.78
N THR A 116 -13.59 11.68 -6.97
CA THR A 116 -13.91 11.03 -8.25
C THR A 116 -12.78 11.13 -9.27
N ASP A 117 -11.81 12.00 -9.05
CA ASP A 117 -10.83 12.38 -10.07
C ASP A 117 -9.48 11.69 -9.89
N ALA A 118 -9.36 10.74 -8.97
CA ALA A 118 -8.14 9.96 -8.81
C ALA A 118 -7.80 9.18 -10.09
N THR A 119 -6.52 9.03 -10.40
CA THR A 119 -6.09 8.25 -11.59
C THR A 119 -6.48 6.77 -11.46
N PHE A 120 -6.35 6.21 -10.26
CA PHE A 120 -6.83 4.88 -9.91
C PHE A 120 -7.74 4.93 -8.70
N ILE A 121 -8.95 4.36 -8.83
CA ILE A 121 -9.92 4.22 -7.75
C ILE A 121 -10.17 2.73 -7.50
N SER A 122 -9.98 2.28 -6.26
CA SER A 122 -10.33 0.91 -5.84
C SER A 122 -11.38 0.95 -4.73
N GLN A 123 -12.60 0.55 -5.05
CA GLN A 123 -13.70 0.45 -4.09
C GLN A 123 -13.99 -0.99 -3.67
N ALA A 124 -13.52 -1.98 -4.43
CA ALA A 124 -13.72 -3.39 -4.12
C ALA A 124 -12.77 -3.90 -3.04
N ASP A 125 -13.26 -4.87 -2.29
CA ASP A 125 -12.46 -5.63 -1.33
C ASP A 125 -11.57 -6.66 -2.04
N GLU A 126 -10.54 -7.13 -1.33
CA GLU A 126 -9.68 -8.23 -1.76
C GLU A 126 -9.00 -7.94 -3.11
N ILE A 127 -8.42 -6.75 -3.27
CA ILE A 127 -7.70 -6.36 -4.48
C ILE A 127 -6.21 -6.56 -4.30
N VAL A 128 -5.56 -7.09 -5.34
CA VAL A 128 -4.09 -7.13 -5.39
C VAL A 128 -3.59 -6.37 -6.60
N VAL A 129 -2.65 -5.46 -6.38
CA VAL A 129 -2.01 -4.71 -7.46
C VAL A 129 -0.51 -4.94 -7.41
N LYS A 130 0.11 -5.19 -8.56
CA LYS A 130 1.55 -5.45 -8.63
C LYS A 130 2.21 -4.79 -9.84
N SER A 131 3.41 -4.26 -9.62
CA SER A 131 4.32 -3.87 -10.71
C SER A 131 3.72 -2.86 -11.70
N ILE A 132 2.96 -1.88 -11.21
CA ILE A 132 2.36 -0.81 -12.00
C ILE A 132 2.53 0.53 -11.25
N THR A 133 2.62 1.63 -11.99
CA THR A 133 2.71 2.99 -11.41
C THR A 133 1.50 3.82 -11.79
N PHE A 134 0.86 4.45 -10.81
CA PHE A 134 -0.23 5.41 -10.99
C PHE A 134 0.32 6.84 -10.83
N ILE A 135 -0.02 7.72 -11.77
CA ILE A 135 0.47 9.09 -11.81
C ILE A 135 -0.71 10.03 -12.03
N ASN A 136 -0.90 10.98 -11.10
CA ASN A 136 -1.69 12.15 -11.41
C ASN A 136 -0.75 13.25 -11.93
N SER A 137 -0.87 13.60 -13.21
CA SER A 137 -0.01 14.55 -13.90
C SER A 137 -0.56 15.97 -13.91
N TYR A 138 -1.58 16.29 -13.12
CA TYR A 138 -2.16 17.64 -13.10
C TYR A 138 -1.11 18.71 -12.78
N ASN A 139 -0.32 18.52 -11.72
CA ASN A 139 0.78 19.41 -11.34
C ASN A 139 2.13 18.66 -11.18
N TYR A 140 2.20 17.43 -11.71
CA TYR A 140 3.37 16.56 -11.69
C TYR A 140 3.81 16.15 -13.12
N PRO A 141 5.12 16.18 -13.45
CA PRO A 141 6.19 16.76 -12.63
C PRO A 141 6.02 18.29 -12.56
N LEU A 142 6.50 18.86 -11.46
CA LEU A 142 6.39 20.30 -11.20
C LEU A 142 6.98 21.11 -12.36
N GLY A 143 6.30 22.20 -12.73
CA GLY A 143 6.74 23.12 -13.78
C GLY A 143 6.55 22.60 -15.21
N SER A 144 6.00 21.40 -15.42
CA SER A 144 5.84 20.82 -16.76
C SER A 144 4.73 21.46 -17.60
N ASN A 145 3.64 21.92 -16.96
CA ASN A 145 2.45 22.43 -17.63
C ASN A 145 1.95 23.78 -17.11
N GLY A 146 2.63 24.37 -16.11
CA GLY A 146 2.26 25.67 -15.52
C GLY A 146 1.01 25.65 -14.62
N ASN A 147 0.44 24.48 -14.33
CA ASN A 147 -0.72 24.37 -13.46
C ASN A 147 -0.38 24.74 -12.00
N PRO A 148 -1.31 25.38 -11.28
CA PRO A 148 -1.14 25.62 -9.85
C PRO A 148 -1.11 24.30 -9.08
N ILE A 149 -0.56 24.37 -7.87
CA ILE A 149 -0.57 23.23 -6.96
C ILE A 149 -1.96 23.13 -6.36
N MET A 150 -2.59 21.99 -6.59
CA MET A 150 -3.94 21.63 -6.18
C MET A 150 -3.91 20.15 -5.76
N PRO A 151 -4.84 19.73 -4.87
CA PRO A 151 -5.13 18.31 -4.66
C PRO A 151 -5.29 17.55 -5.98
N ALA A 152 -4.48 16.51 -6.18
CA ALA A 152 -4.45 15.76 -7.43
C ALA A 152 -4.08 14.30 -7.15
N VAL A 153 -5.10 13.48 -6.91
CA VAL A 153 -4.95 12.13 -6.38
C VAL A 153 -4.48 11.15 -7.46
N ALA A 154 -3.39 10.43 -7.21
CA ALA A 154 -2.91 9.37 -8.09
C ALA A 154 -3.64 8.05 -7.81
N ALA A 155 -3.91 7.74 -6.54
CA ALA A 155 -4.69 6.57 -6.17
C ALA A 155 -5.58 6.85 -4.96
N LYS A 156 -6.85 6.41 -5.04
CA LYS A 156 -7.80 6.35 -3.93
C LYS A 156 -8.20 4.90 -3.68
N ILE A 157 -8.08 4.45 -2.43
CA ILE A 157 -8.30 3.05 -2.05
C ILE A 157 -9.25 3.01 -0.85
N SER A 158 -10.44 2.48 -1.05
CA SER A 158 -11.50 2.43 -0.03
C SER A 158 -11.95 0.99 0.31
N GLY A 159 -11.60 0.00 -0.52
CA GLY A 159 -12.00 -1.39 -0.34
C GLY A 159 -11.04 -2.20 0.54
N ASP A 160 -11.59 -3.01 1.44
CA ASP A 160 -10.87 -3.72 2.49
C ASP A 160 -9.96 -4.83 1.93
N LYS A 161 -8.92 -5.21 2.69
CA LYS A 161 -8.00 -6.32 2.35
C LYS A 161 -7.29 -6.14 1.00
N SER A 162 -6.87 -4.91 0.70
CA SER A 162 -6.16 -4.60 -0.54
C SER A 162 -4.64 -4.61 -0.35
N ALA A 163 -3.90 -5.19 -1.29
CA ALA A 163 -2.44 -5.26 -1.23
C ALA A 163 -1.75 -4.74 -2.51
N PHE A 164 -0.69 -3.98 -2.31
CA PHE A 164 0.08 -3.31 -3.36
C PHE A 164 1.55 -3.74 -3.28
N TYR A 165 2.03 -4.39 -4.33
CA TYR A 165 3.39 -4.94 -4.36
C TYR A 165 4.21 -4.31 -5.47
N ARG A 166 5.30 -3.64 -5.10
CA ARG A 166 6.18 -2.98 -6.08
C ARG A 166 5.38 -2.04 -6.98
N CYS A 167 4.45 -1.28 -6.41
CA CYS A 167 3.70 -0.26 -7.13
C CYS A 167 4.37 1.12 -7.00
N GLY A 168 4.04 2.02 -7.91
CA GLY A 168 4.41 3.43 -7.83
C GLY A 168 3.17 4.31 -7.67
N PHE A 169 3.27 5.35 -6.87
CA PHE A 169 2.25 6.39 -6.71
C PHE A 169 2.95 7.74 -6.81
N MET A 170 2.58 8.58 -7.78
CA MET A 170 3.29 9.83 -8.05
C MET A 170 2.31 10.99 -8.25
N GLY A 171 2.52 12.06 -7.50
CA GLY A 171 1.79 13.31 -7.58
C GLY A 171 2.54 14.40 -6.81
N VAL A 172 1.81 15.45 -6.39
CA VAL A 172 2.36 16.54 -5.55
C VAL A 172 1.57 16.65 -4.25
N GLN A 173 0.32 17.11 -4.32
CA GLN A 173 -0.58 17.21 -3.19
C GLN A 173 -1.60 16.06 -3.24
N ASP A 174 -1.83 15.40 -2.10
CA ASP A 174 -2.83 14.33 -1.92
C ASP A 174 -2.60 13.12 -2.85
N THR A 175 -1.35 12.71 -3.04
CA THR A 175 -0.97 11.68 -4.03
C THR A 175 -1.65 10.34 -3.79
N LEU A 176 -1.61 9.83 -2.56
CA LEU A 176 -2.20 8.55 -2.17
C LEU A 176 -3.25 8.80 -1.10
N TRP A 177 -4.52 8.67 -1.50
CA TRP A 177 -5.65 8.63 -0.60
C TRP A 177 -5.91 7.19 -0.18
N ASP A 178 -5.31 6.80 0.94
CA ASP A 178 -5.54 5.56 1.67
C ASP A 178 -6.80 5.72 2.54
N ASP A 179 -7.95 5.61 1.90
CA ASP A 179 -9.24 6.15 2.37
C ASP A 179 -9.79 5.38 3.55
N ALA A 180 -10.04 4.09 3.39
CA ALA A 180 -10.67 3.23 4.38
C ALA A 180 -10.33 1.76 4.09
N GLY A 181 -10.47 0.90 5.11
CA GLY A 181 -10.16 -0.53 5.00
C GLY A 181 -8.72 -0.87 5.42
N ARG A 182 -8.36 -2.14 5.31
CA ARG A 182 -7.05 -2.68 5.70
C ARG A 182 -6.18 -2.87 4.49
N HIS A 183 -5.00 -2.25 4.49
CA HIS A 183 -4.13 -2.26 3.33
C HIS A 183 -2.69 -2.67 3.64
N TYR A 184 -2.07 -3.31 2.66
CA TYR A 184 -0.65 -3.65 2.71
C TYR A 184 0.10 -3.11 1.51
N PHE A 185 1.06 -2.21 1.73
CA PHE A 185 1.93 -1.68 0.69
C PHE A 185 3.34 -2.22 0.92
N LYS A 186 3.84 -3.11 0.04
CA LYS A 186 5.17 -3.71 0.16
C LYS A 186 6.05 -3.36 -1.03
N LEU A 187 7.25 -2.81 -0.77
CA LEU A 187 8.23 -2.41 -1.79
C LEU A 187 7.72 -1.34 -2.78
N CYS A 188 6.75 -0.55 -2.36
CA CYS A 188 6.18 0.53 -3.16
C CYS A 188 7.07 1.78 -3.16
N SER A 189 6.86 2.66 -4.13
CA SER A 189 7.45 4.00 -4.16
C SER A 189 6.34 5.03 -4.19
N ILE A 190 6.29 5.89 -3.17
CA ILE A 190 5.24 6.90 -3.01
C ILE A 190 5.91 8.27 -3.04
N ARG A 191 5.44 9.17 -3.89
CA ARG A 191 6.09 10.47 -4.13
C ARG A 191 5.09 11.62 -4.09
N GLY A 192 5.41 12.65 -3.30
CA GLY A 192 4.64 13.89 -3.22
C GLY A 192 5.31 14.92 -2.30
N ALA A 193 4.56 15.97 -1.95
CA ALA A 193 5.04 17.10 -1.16
C ALA A 193 4.08 17.54 -0.04
N VAL A 194 2.77 17.59 -0.29
CA VAL A 194 1.77 18.08 0.69
C VAL A 194 0.75 16.97 0.93
N ASP A 195 0.61 16.56 2.19
CA ASP A 195 -0.34 15.53 2.66
C ASP A 195 -0.40 14.29 1.76
N PHE A 196 0.75 13.90 1.19
CA PHE A 196 0.72 13.05 0.00
C PHE A 196 0.42 11.58 0.31
N ILE A 197 0.36 11.20 1.58
CA ILE A 197 -0.22 9.95 2.09
C ILE A 197 -1.29 10.33 3.11
N MET A 198 -2.54 10.20 2.75
CA MET A 198 -3.65 10.72 3.54
C MET A 198 -4.77 9.69 3.69
N GLY A 199 -5.61 9.85 4.71
CA GLY A 199 -6.86 9.11 4.85
C GLY A 199 -6.99 8.32 6.15
N SER A 200 -7.96 7.41 6.19
CA SER A 200 -8.37 6.68 7.39
C SER A 200 -8.10 5.17 7.30
N GLY A 201 -7.28 4.72 6.35
CA GLY A 201 -6.88 3.32 6.23
C GLY A 201 -6.17 2.76 7.49
N GLN A 202 -6.30 1.46 7.67
CA GLN A 202 -5.54 0.65 8.62
C GLN A 202 -4.43 -0.06 7.85
N SER A 203 -3.25 0.55 7.82
CA SER A 203 -2.29 0.24 6.75
C SER A 203 -0.88 0.02 7.25
N ILE A 204 -0.22 -1.01 6.71
CA ILE A 204 1.23 -1.19 6.82
C ILE A 204 1.88 -0.85 5.48
N TYR A 205 2.78 0.12 5.53
CA TYR A 205 3.73 0.45 4.48
C TYR A 205 5.06 -0.21 4.83
N GLU A 206 5.39 -1.33 4.20
CA GLU A 206 6.60 -2.11 4.49
C GLU A 206 7.65 -2.01 3.39
N ARG A 207 8.87 -1.60 3.77
CA ARG A 207 10.01 -1.48 2.84
C ARG A 207 9.70 -0.57 1.65
N CYS A 208 8.87 0.44 1.87
CA CYS A 208 8.52 1.43 0.88
C CYS A 208 9.58 2.54 0.81
N THR A 209 9.75 3.12 -0.37
CA THR A 209 10.48 4.39 -0.52
C THR A 209 9.47 5.53 -0.52
N ILE A 210 9.63 6.43 0.44
CA ILE A 210 8.83 7.64 0.60
C ILE A 210 9.68 8.79 0.03
N SER A 211 9.32 9.28 -1.16
CA SER A 211 10.11 10.21 -1.97
C SER A 211 9.50 11.61 -1.90
N VAL A 212 10.05 12.46 -1.04
CA VAL A 212 9.61 13.83 -0.84
C VAL A 212 10.15 14.73 -1.97
N ILE A 213 9.28 15.56 -2.55
CA ILE A 213 9.65 16.53 -3.60
C ILE A 213 9.32 17.96 -3.16
N ALA A 214 9.56 18.32 -1.90
CA ALA A 214 9.11 19.56 -1.28
C ALA A 214 10.05 20.76 -1.52
N GLY A 215 11.12 20.63 -2.31
CA GLY A 215 12.09 21.72 -2.52
C GLY A 215 11.49 23.03 -3.05
N PHE A 216 10.40 22.94 -3.81
CA PHE A 216 9.69 24.10 -4.35
C PHE A 216 8.83 24.84 -3.31
N LEU A 217 8.54 24.22 -2.15
CA LEU A 217 7.77 24.83 -1.07
C LEU A 217 8.62 25.77 -0.21
N SER A 218 9.95 25.79 -0.41
CA SER A 218 10.87 26.55 0.43
C SER A 218 10.45 28.03 0.58
N PRO A 219 10.39 28.57 1.81
CA PRO A 219 10.90 27.98 3.06
C PRO A 219 9.90 27.11 3.84
N GLN A 220 8.69 26.89 3.32
CA GLN A 220 7.71 26.03 4.00
C GLN A 220 8.05 24.54 3.85
N PRO A 221 7.96 23.74 4.91
CA PRO A 221 8.07 22.29 4.80
C PRO A 221 6.84 21.65 4.15
N GLY A 222 7.05 20.50 3.50
CA GLY A 222 5.99 19.59 3.10
C GLY A 222 5.45 18.73 4.26
N PHE A 223 4.52 17.83 3.93
CA PHE A 223 3.92 16.87 4.87
C PHE A 223 3.84 15.49 4.22
N ILE A 224 4.44 14.48 4.86
CA ILE A 224 4.32 13.10 4.37
C ILE A 224 2.92 12.57 4.62
N THR A 225 2.42 12.67 5.85
CA THR A 225 1.12 12.09 6.21
C THR A 225 0.07 13.09 6.69
N ALA A 226 -1.18 12.86 6.31
CA ALA A 226 -2.37 13.47 6.91
C ALA A 226 -3.42 12.39 7.26
N GLN A 227 -3.29 11.80 8.45
CA GLN A 227 -4.11 10.64 8.84
C GLN A 227 -5.41 11.12 9.53
N SER A 228 -6.54 10.45 9.26
CA SER A 228 -7.89 10.87 9.66
C SER A 228 -8.67 9.88 10.52
N ARG A 229 -8.00 9.14 11.41
CA ARG A 229 -8.70 8.37 12.45
C ARG A 229 -9.51 9.30 13.35
N ASP A 230 -10.80 9.01 13.47
CA ASP A 230 -11.79 9.91 14.08
C ASP A 230 -12.18 9.51 15.50
N ALA A 231 -12.00 8.25 15.91
CA ALA A 231 -12.27 7.82 17.27
C ALA A 231 -11.13 7.02 17.91
N ALA A 232 -11.05 7.06 19.26
CA ALA A 232 -10.07 6.30 20.04
C ALA A 232 -10.16 4.79 19.80
N VAL A 233 -11.38 4.28 19.62
CA VAL A 233 -11.71 2.85 19.47
C VAL A 233 -11.40 2.31 18.09
N ASP A 234 -11.30 3.17 17.08
CA ASP A 234 -11.05 2.72 15.71
C ASP A 234 -9.64 2.11 15.63
N PRO A 235 -9.45 0.97 14.95
CA PRO A 235 -8.16 0.29 14.87
C PRO A 235 -7.21 0.92 13.84
N ASN A 236 -7.73 1.78 12.96
CA ASN A 236 -7.03 2.37 11.82
C ASN A 236 -5.87 3.31 12.18
N GLY A 237 -4.99 3.54 11.21
CA GLY A 237 -3.67 4.12 11.46
C GLY A 237 -2.68 3.74 10.38
N PHE A 238 -1.66 4.58 10.18
CA PHE A 238 -0.59 4.32 9.23
C PHE A 238 0.67 3.85 9.96
N VAL A 239 1.20 2.70 9.55
CA VAL A 239 2.46 2.15 10.08
C VAL A 239 3.48 2.04 8.96
N PHE A 240 4.53 2.84 9.03
CA PHE A 240 5.68 2.81 8.12
C PHE A 240 6.77 1.94 8.72
N LYS A 241 6.94 0.74 8.19
CA LYS A 241 7.85 -0.29 8.71
C LYS A 241 9.00 -0.53 7.74
N ASP A 242 10.24 -0.40 8.21
CA ASP A 242 11.44 -0.61 7.39
C ASP A 242 11.49 0.29 6.13
N CYS A 243 10.86 1.47 6.19
CA CYS A 243 10.77 2.40 5.08
C CYS A 243 12.02 3.27 4.95
N ASN A 244 12.18 3.90 3.79
CA ASN A 244 13.23 4.89 3.54
C ASN A 244 12.60 6.21 3.11
N VAL A 245 12.72 7.25 3.94
CA VAL A 245 12.28 8.62 3.67
C VAL A 245 13.47 9.41 3.12
N ILE A 246 13.33 9.84 1.87
CA ILE A 246 14.36 10.56 1.11
C ILE A 246 13.71 11.63 0.24
N GLY A 247 14.49 12.57 -0.29
CA GLY A 247 13.92 13.60 -1.16
C GLY A 247 14.71 14.89 -1.18
N ASN A 248 14.02 15.98 -1.49
CA ASN A 248 14.54 17.33 -1.41
C ASN A 248 13.55 18.28 -0.71
N GLY A 249 14.05 19.47 -0.35
CA GLY A 249 13.33 20.41 0.50
C GLY A 249 13.31 19.94 1.95
N THR A 250 12.40 20.51 2.74
CA THR A 250 12.15 20.11 4.13
C THR A 250 10.75 19.53 4.25
N THR A 251 10.54 18.63 5.22
CA THR A 251 9.22 18.01 5.46
C THR A 251 8.99 17.72 6.93
N TYR A 252 7.72 17.77 7.33
CA TYR A 252 7.23 17.05 8.49
C TYR A 252 6.95 15.59 8.10
N LEU A 253 7.11 14.67 9.05
CA LEU A 253 6.61 13.30 8.98
C LEU A 253 5.09 13.27 8.86
N GLY A 254 4.41 14.27 9.40
CA GLY A 254 2.96 14.40 9.21
C GLY A 254 2.30 15.48 10.07
N ARG A 255 1.00 15.60 9.85
CA ARG A 255 0.06 16.37 10.66
C ARG A 255 -1.25 15.59 10.83
N PRO A 256 -2.00 15.79 11.91
CA PRO A 256 -3.33 15.21 12.06
C PRO A 256 -4.32 15.83 11.07
N TRP A 257 -5.18 15.01 10.46
CA TRP A 257 -6.37 15.50 9.76
C TRP A 257 -7.61 15.41 10.67
N ARG A 258 -7.66 14.42 11.57
CA ARG A 258 -8.73 14.23 12.57
C ARG A 258 -8.17 14.01 13.98
N GLY A 259 -9.03 14.18 14.97
CA GLY A 259 -8.67 14.28 16.40
C GLY A 259 -8.08 13.04 17.06
N HIS A 260 -8.12 11.87 16.41
CA HIS A 260 -7.51 10.64 16.90
C HIS A 260 -6.46 10.08 15.94
N ALA A 261 -5.90 10.95 15.09
CA ALA A 261 -4.99 10.54 14.04
C ALA A 261 -3.83 9.69 14.57
N ARG A 262 -3.46 8.65 13.81
CA ARG A 262 -2.42 7.69 14.22
C ARG A 262 -1.41 7.36 13.13
N VAL A 263 -0.15 7.66 13.42
CA VAL A 263 0.99 7.41 12.54
C VAL A 263 2.17 6.87 13.36
N LEU A 264 2.77 5.78 12.89
CA LEU A 264 4.00 5.21 13.44
C LEU A 264 5.05 5.04 12.35
N PHE A 265 6.23 5.63 12.52
CA PHE A 265 7.43 5.24 11.78
C PHE A 265 8.26 4.28 12.63
N TYR A 266 8.45 3.06 12.15
CA TYR A 266 9.15 1.99 12.85
C TYR A 266 10.33 1.47 12.03
N ASN A 267 11.51 1.42 12.65
CA ASN A 267 12.76 0.91 12.05
C ASN A 267 13.03 1.48 10.64
N SER A 268 12.65 2.74 10.42
CA SER A 268 12.74 3.40 9.12
C SER A 268 13.96 4.32 9.07
N THR A 269 14.52 4.53 7.88
CA THR A 269 15.60 5.52 7.67
C THR A 269 14.99 6.84 7.26
N LEU A 270 15.37 7.91 7.95
CA LEU A 270 14.93 9.29 7.73
C LEU A 270 16.12 10.14 7.33
N SER A 271 16.12 10.69 6.12
CA SER A 271 17.17 11.64 5.70
C SER A 271 17.01 13.01 6.37
N ASP A 272 18.04 13.84 6.25
CA ASP A 272 18.15 15.20 6.78
C ASP A 272 17.05 16.20 6.35
N ILE A 273 16.16 15.80 5.44
CA ILE A 273 15.01 16.61 5.01
C ILE A 273 13.91 16.68 6.06
N VAL A 274 13.90 15.77 7.04
CA VAL A 274 12.91 15.78 8.13
C VAL A 274 13.26 16.91 9.09
N VAL A 275 12.33 17.84 9.28
CA VAL A 275 12.54 18.98 10.19
C VAL A 275 12.65 18.50 11.65
N PRO A 276 13.42 19.18 12.52
CA PRO A 276 13.65 18.72 13.89
C PRO A 276 12.39 18.49 14.72
N GLN A 277 11.33 19.28 14.47
CA GLN A 277 10.03 19.14 15.10
C GLN A 277 9.35 17.81 14.77
N GLY A 278 9.64 17.21 13.60
CA GLY A 278 9.08 15.96 13.09
C GLY A 278 7.61 16.06 12.70
N TRP A 279 6.78 16.65 13.56
CA TRP A 279 5.33 16.71 13.46
C TRP A 279 4.87 18.16 13.62
N LEU A 280 3.78 18.51 12.94
CA LEU A 280 3.12 19.81 13.11
C LEU A 280 1.72 19.60 13.66
N ASP A 281 1.40 20.35 14.72
CA ASP A 281 0.03 20.55 15.19
C ASP A 281 -0.73 21.38 14.16
N GLY A 282 -1.34 20.72 13.18
CA GLY A 282 -2.18 21.38 12.19
C GLY A 282 -3.51 21.89 12.76
N ASP A 283 -4.28 22.62 11.96
CA ASP A 283 -5.70 22.89 12.23
C ASP A 283 -6.52 21.62 11.95
N PHE A 284 -6.55 20.67 12.89
CA PHE A 284 -7.33 19.44 12.74
C PHE A 284 -8.69 19.52 13.41
N ILE A 285 -9.62 18.68 12.93
CA ILE A 285 -10.95 18.54 13.52
C ILE A 285 -10.85 17.60 14.73
N GLY A 286 -10.81 18.15 15.93
CA GLY A 286 -10.68 17.40 17.18
C GLY A 286 -10.59 18.30 18.41
N THR A 287 -10.40 17.68 19.58
CA THR A 287 -10.52 18.35 20.90
C THR A 287 -9.18 18.63 21.57
N THR A 288 -8.21 17.70 21.51
CA THR A 288 -6.92 17.85 22.19
C THR A 288 -5.80 17.04 21.53
N MET A 289 -4.56 17.52 21.67
CA MET A 289 -3.35 16.82 21.19
C MET A 289 -3.10 15.48 21.90
N ASN A 290 -3.63 15.30 23.11
CA ASN A 290 -3.45 14.08 23.91
C ASN A 290 -4.12 12.83 23.29
N ASP A 291 -5.05 13.04 22.36
CA ASP A 291 -5.81 11.98 21.68
C ASP A 291 -5.11 11.46 20.40
N LEU A 292 -4.07 12.18 19.95
CA LEU A 292 -3.26 11.85 18.80
C LEU A 292 -2.23 10.78 19.13
N VAL A 293 -1.90 9.94 18.15
CA VAL A 293 -0.84 8.93 18.25
C VAL A 293 0.19 9.11 17.14
N PHE A 294 1.19 9.93 17.37
CA PHE A 294 2.26 10.21 16.40
C PHE A 294 3.57 9.79 17.04
N ALA A 295 4.23 8.79 16.48
CA ALA A 295 5.39 8.18 17.13
C ALA A 295 6.45 7.72 16.14
N GLU A 296 7.68 7.69 16.62
CA GLU A 296 8.82 7.05 15.99
C GLU A 296 9.43 6.01 16.94
N ASP A 297 9.81 4.84 16.42
CA ASP A 297 10.62 3.87 17.17
C ASP A 297 11.70 3.25 16.27
N LYS A 298 12.93 3.21 16.79
CA LYS A 298 14.11 2.67 16.09
C LYS A 298 14.40 3.29 14.71
N CYS A 299 13.89 4.48 14.43
CA CYS A 299 14.28 5.23 13.24
C CYS A 299 15.76 5.59 13.28
N ARG A 300 16.37 5.74 12.10
CA ARG A 300 17.81 6.02 11.92
C ARG A 300 18.02 7.05 10.81
N GLY A 301 19.23 7.56 10.68
CA GLY A 301 19.59 8.56 9.66
C GLY A 301 19.54 9.98 10.18
N ASP A 302 19.99 10.93 9.37
CA ASP A 302 20.26 12.31 9.83
C ASP A 302 18.99 13.07 10.26
N GLY A 303 17.82 12.65 9.77
CA GLY A 303 16.51 13.21 10.17
C GLY A 303 15.88 12.55 11.41
N SER A 304 16.55 11.58 12.03
CA SER A 304 15.98 10.78 13.13
C SER A 304 16.28 11.28 14.54
N ASP A 305 16.98 12.43 14.69
CA ASP A 305 17.18 13.05 16.01
C ASP A 305 15.85 13.53 16.59
N THR A 306 15.43 12.92 17.69
CA THR A 306 14.15 13.22 18.35
C THR A 306 14.25 14.30 19.44
N SER A 307 15.44 14.86 19.72
CA SER A 307 15.69 15.80 20.82
C SER A 307 14.86 17.10 20.77
N ARG A 308 14.33 17.43 19.58
CA ARG A 308 13.53 18.64 19.31
C ARG A 308 12.15 18.35 18.74
N ARG A 309 11.67 17.11 18.86
CA ARG A 309 10.34 16.74 18.38
C ARG A 309 9.24 17.54 19.07
N ALA A 310 8.11 17.64 18.39
CA ALA A 310 6.89 18.19 18.94
C ALA A 310 6.65 17.60 20.34
N TRP A 311 6.34 18.47 21.32
CA TRP A 311 6.21 18.08 22.73
C TRP A 311 5.10 17.04 22.97
N TRP A 312 4.15 16.94 22.04
CA TRP A 312 3.01 16.03 22.06
C TRP A 312 3.27 14.70 21.33
N GLU A 313 4.48 14.47 20.80
CA GLU A 313 4.86 13.18 20.23
C GLU A 313 4.63 12.06 21.25
N SER A 314 3.94 11.02 20.80
CA SER A 314 3.50 9.92 21.64
C SER A 314 4.64 8.97 21.95
N ARG A 315 4.72 8.50 23.19
CA ARG A 315 5.62 7.43 23.61
C ARG A 315 4.84 6.14 23.76
N LEU A 316 4.91 5.29 22.74
CA LEU A 316 4.24 3.99 22.74
C LEU A 316 4.97 3.00 23.65
N SER A 317 4.19 2.16 24.34
CA SER A 317 4.73 1.00 25.03
C SER A 317 5.26 -0.05 24.05
N MET A 318 6.13 -0.95 24.53
CA MET A 318 6.65 -2.04 23.73
C MET A 318 5.54 -2.97 23.18
N ASP A 319 4.45 -3.14 23.92
CA ASP A 319 3.33 -3.98 23.49
C ASP A 319 2.50 -3.30 22.41
N GLU A 320 2.30 -1.98 22.48
CA GLU A 320 1.67 -1.22 21.40
C GLU A 320 2.51 -1.25 20.12
N ILE A 321 3.83 -1.07 20.24
CA ILE A 321 4.75 -1.17 19.10
C ILE A 321 4.68 -2.56 18.47
N ARG A 322 4.73 -3.64 19.27
CA ARG A 322 4.59 -5.02 18.78
C ARG A 322 3.26 -5.25 18.07
N ARG A 323 2.17 -4.75 18.64
CA ARG A 323 0.82 -4.87 18.07
C ARG A 323 0.72 -4.17 16.72
N LEU A 324 1.14 -2.90 16.64
CA LEU A 324 1.04 -2.09 15.42
C LEU A 324 1.98 -2.57 14.30
N THR A 325 3.14 -3.14 14.64
CA THR A 325 4.13 -3.59 13.65
C THR A 325 4.01 -5.06 13.26
N SER A 326 3.12 -5.81 13.93
CA SER A 326 2.75 -7.18 13.57
C SER A 326 1.88 -7.20 12.32
N MET A 327 2.00 -8.25 11.51
CA MET A 327 1.10 -8.43 10.36
C MET A 327 -0.36 -8.57 10.79
N SER A 328 -0.61 -9.11 11.99
CA SER A 328 -1.96 -9.19 12.58
C SER A 328 -2.60 -7.82 12.80
N TYR A 329 -1.84 -6.72 12.73
CA TYR A 329 -2.43 -5.38 12.72
C TYR A 329 -3.37 -5.19 11.54
N ILE A 330 -3.09 -5.77 10.38
CA ILE A 330 -3.95 -5.68 9.20
C ILE A 330 -4.53 -7.01 8.78
N ASP A 331 -4.00 -8.14 9.28
CA ASP A 331 -4.24 -9.49 8.78
C ASP A 331 -4.50 -10.48 9.91
N GLU A 332 -5.50 -10.21 10.75
CA GLU A 332 -5.89 -11.13 11.83
C GLU A 332 -6.49 -12.43 11.26
N GLU A 333 -7.23 -12.35 10.15
CA GLU A 333 -7.88 -13.47 9.49
C GLU A 333 -6.97 -14.24 8.51
N GLY A 334 -5.76 -13.73 8.23
CA GLY A 334 -4.82 -14.36 7.30
C GLY A 334 -5.15 -14.18 5.82
N TRP A 335 -5.93 -13.16 5.43
CA TRP A 335 -6.28 -12.82 4.05
C TRP A 335 -5.07 -12.61 3.15
N ILE A 336 -3.91 -12.19 3.68
CA ILE A 336 -2.68 -12.05 2.87
C ILE A 336 -2.23 -13.40 2.28
N LYS A 337 -2.44 -14.50 3.01
CA LYS A 337 -2.07 -15.87 2.58
C LYS A 337 -3.01 -16.43 1.51
N TYR A 338 -4.18 -15.84 1.33
CA TYR A 338 -5.21 -16.26 0.38
C TYR A 338 -5.32 -15.34 -0.85
N GLN A 339 -4.36 -14.43 -1.01
CA GLN A 339 -4.23 -13.60 -2.20
C GLN A 339 -3.98 -14.44 -3.47
N ALA A 340 -4.19 -13.84 -4.64
CA ALA A 340 -3.99 -14.49 -5.94
C ALA A 340 -2.62 -15.18 -6.09
N PHE A 341 -1.58 -14.71 -5.38
CA PHE A 341 -0.27 -15.35 -5.38
C PHE A 341 0.39 -15.22 -4.01
N ASN A 342 1.04 -16.29 -3.58
CA ASN A 342 1.90 -16.26 -2.40
C ASN A 342 3.20 -15.53 -2.74
N MET A 343 3.35 -14.29 -2.27
CA MET A 343 4.69 -13.79 -1.97
C MET A 343 5.08 -14.44 -0.66
N LEU A 344 5.90 -15.49 -0.71
CA LEU A 344 6.55 -15.98 0.50
C LEU A 344 7.21 -14.77 1.20
N PRO A 345 6.97 -14.57 2.52
CA PRO A 345 7.37 -13.38 3.27
C PRO A 345 8.79 -12.89 3.04
#